data_AF-A0A835V2L3-F1
#
_entry.id   AF-A0A835V2L3-F1
#
_cell.length_a   1.000
_cell.length_b   1.000
_cell.length_c   1.000
_cell.angle_alpha   90.00
_cell.angle_beta   90.00
_cell.angle_gamma   90.00
#
_symmetry.space_group_name_H-M   'P 1'
#
loop_
_entity.id
_entity.type
_entity.pdbx_description
1 polymer ?
#
loop_
_entity_poly.entity_id
_entity_poly.type
_entity_poly.pdbx_seq_one_letter_code
_entity_poly.pdbx_strand_id
1 'polypeptide(L)'
;MLLYLRTRSACINAATLALADAGIPMRDIVTSCCAGYLCSTPLLDLNYVEDSAGGPDVTVGMLVRMDKVTLLQMDAKLPIEIFENVMQLAIEGCKAIGQYIREVRKVFFFSCFFLCLFEPSLPKLSGTFREHKETRVHERQLEY
;
A
#
# COMPACT_ATOMS: atom_id res chain seq x y z
N MET A 1 15.37 -15.54 16.49
CA MET A 1 14.99 -15.39 15.07
C MET A 1 13.47 -15.57 14.98
N LEU A 2 12.70 -14.61 15.52
CA LEU A 2 11.23 -14.74 15.72
C LEU A 2 10.47 -13.41 15.46
N LEU A 3 11.08 -12.44 14.77
CA LEU A 3 10.51 -11.09 14.58
C LEU A 3 10.19 -10.73 13.12
N TYR A 4 10.24 -11.69 12.19
CA TYR A 4 10.37 -11.36 10.76
C TYR A 4 9.09 -11.44 9.91
N LEU A 5 8.01 -12.09 10.36
CA LEU A 5 7.02 -12.57 9.39
C LEU A 5 6.00 -11.56 8.85
N ARG A 6 5.86 -10.35 9.41
CA ARG A 6 4.89 -9.35 8.88
C ARG A 6 5.30 -7.90 8.88
N THR A 7 6.49 -7.62 9.36
CA THR A 7 7.02 -6.25 9.35
C THR A 7 7.30 -5.77 7.93
N ARG A 8 7.61 -6.67 6.99
CA ARG A 8 7.95 -6.32 5.61
C ARG A 8 6.81 -5.54 4.93
N SER A 9 5.58 -6.04 5.01
CA SER A 9 4.43 -5.40 4.36
C SER A 9 4.04 -4.08 5.02
N ALA A 10 4.02 -4.06 6.36
CA ALA A 10 3.75 -2.85 7.12
C ALA A 10 4.80 -1.75 6.84
N CYS A 11 6.09 -2.11 6.80
CA CYS A 11 7.18 -1.18 6.50
C CYS A 11 7.10 -0.61 5.09
N ILE A 12 6.73 -1.41 4.08
CA ILE A 12 6.53 -0.90 2.71
C ILE A 12 5.40 0.12 2.69
N ASN A 13 4.26 -0.20 3.31
CA ASN A 13 3.12 0.71 3.35
C ASN A 13 3.45 2.02 4.10
N ALA A 14 4.18 1.92 5.21
CA ALA A 14 4.64 3.07 5.98
C ALA A 14 5.65 3.93 5.19
N ALA A 15 6.62 3.31 4.52
CA ALA A 15 7.60 4.01 3.69
C ALA A 15 6.91 4.75 2.53
N THR A 16 5.93 4.12 1.86
CA THR A 16 5.16 4.77 0.81
C THR A 16 4.40 5.99 1.35
N LEU A 17 3.85 5.91 2.56
CA LEU A 17 3.17 7.04 3.18
C LEU A 17 4.15 8.17 3.53
N ALA A 18 5.32 7.83 4.08
CA ALA A 18 6.37 8.79 4.41
C ALA A 18 6.92 9.52 3.17
N LEU A 19 7.15 8.79 2.07
CA LEU A 19 7.56 9.39 0.79
C LEU A 19 6.47 10.31 0.22
N ALA A 20 5.19 9.95 0.41
CA ALA A 20 4.06 10.76 0.00
C ALA A 20 3.90 12.04 0.85
N ASP A 21 4.21 11.96 2.14
CA ASP A 21 4.20 13.08 3.08
C ASP A 21 5.38 14.05 2.84
N ALA A 22 6.57 13.50 2.56
CA ALA A 22 7.75 14.28 2.17
C ALA A 22 7.62 14.99 0.81
N GLY A 23 6.53 14.76 0.06
CA GLY A 23 6.30 15.38 -1.24
C GLY A 23 7.19 14.85 -2.38
N ILE A 24 7.80 13.69 -2.21
CA ILE A 24 8.67 13.11 -3.24
C ILE A 24 7.82 12.61 -4.41
N PRO A 25 8.10 13.02 -5.67
CA PRO A 25 7.32 12.59 -6.82
C PRO A 25 7.54 11.10 -7.10
N MET A 26 6.57 10.27 -6.70
CA MET A 26 6.52 8.84 -6.99
C MET A 26 5.61 8.55 -8.19
N ARG A 27 5.96 7.53 -9.00
CA ARG A 27 5.13 7.09 -10.13
C ARG A 27 3.78 6.52 -9.66
N ASP A 28 3.79 5.80 -8.56
CA ASP A 28 2.60 5.21 -7.95
C ASP A 28 2.81 4.93 -6.45
N ILE A 29 1.72 4.70 -5.73
CA ILE A 29 1.70 4.23 -4.35
C ILE A 29 1.90 2.72 -4.38
N VAL A 30 2.98 2.26 -3.75
CA VAL A 30 3.23 0.84 -3.50
C VAL A 30 2.48 0.43 -2.25
N THR A 31 1.64 -0.61 -2.38
CA THR A 31 1.04 -1.29 -1.24
C THR A 31 1.47 -2.73 -1.20
N SER A 32 1.42 -3.30 -0.01
CA SER A 32 1.76 -4.70 0.20
C SER A 32 0.85 -5.33 1.23
N CYS A 33 0.58 -6.60 1.02
CA CYS A 33 -0.28 -7.42 1.86
C CYS A 33 0.29 -8.84 1.94
N CYS A 34 0.06 -9.49 3.07
CA CYS A 34 0.43 -10.87 3.30
C CYS A 34 -0.86 -11.71 3.29
N ALA A 35 -0.83 -12.84 2.62
CA ALA A 35 -1.87 -13.86 2.68
C ALA A 35 -1.22 -15.19 3.05
N GLY A 36 -1.98 -16.04 3.70
CA GLY A 36 -1.51 -17.39 4.02
C GLY A 36 -2.62 -18.41 3.91
N TYR A 37 -2.26 -19.65 4.16
CA TYR A 37 -3.18 -20.77 4.05
C TYR A 37 -3.15 -21.60 5.34
N LEU A 38 -4.29 -21.75 6.00
CA LEU A 38 -4.42 -22.49 7.24
C LEU A 38 -5.70 -23.30 7.22
N CYS A 39 -5.68 -24.55 7.71
CA CYS A 39 -6.89 -25.39 7.85
C CYS A 39 -7.78 -25.42 6.59
N SER A 40 -7.17 -25.54 5.41
CA SER A 40 -7.83 -25.53 4.10
C SER A 40 -8.47 -24.21 3.63
N THR A 41 -8.28 -23.11 4.37
CA THR A 41 -8.81 -21.78 4.03
C THR A 41 -7.69 -20.78 3.76
N PRO A 42 -7.78 -19.98 2.69
CA PRO A 42 -6.89 -18.85 2.48
C PRO A 42 -7.29 -17.70 3.40
N LEU A 43 -6.33 -17.16 4.13
CA LEU A 43 -6.51 -16.07 5.08
C LEU A 43 -5.73 -14.85 4.60
N LEU A 44 -6.40 -13.70 4.56
CA LEU A 44 -5.76 -12.42 4.34
C LEU A 44 -5.28 -11.90 5.68
N ASP A 45 -4.03 -11.46 5.74
CA ASP A 45 -3.46 -10.87 6.93
C ASP A 45 -3.52 -11.79 8.18
N LEU A 46 -2.99 -13.03 8.08
CA LEU A 46 -2.55 -13.92 9.19
C LEU A 46 -1.98 -13.29 10.51
N ASN A 47 -2.64 -13.42 11.65
CA ASN A 47 -2.09 -12.99 12.94
C ASN A 47 -0.91 -13.87 13.43
N TYR A 48 -0.17 -13.42 14.45
CA TYR A 48 0.97 -14.16 15.03
C TYR A 48 0.63 -15.61 15.44
N VAL A 49 -0.58 -15.84 15.95
CA VAL A 49 -1.05 -17.19 16.35
C VAL A 49 -1.23 -18.08 15.13
N GLU A 50 -1.73 -17.54 14.02
CA GLU A 50 -2.00 -18.26 12.78
C GLU A 50 -0.69 -18.56 12.04
N ASP A 51 0.25 -17.63 12.11
CA ASP A 51 1.62 -17.78 11.59
C ASP A 51 2.40 -18.84 12.39
N SER A 52 2.28 -18.82 13.72
CA SER A 52 2.89 -19.81 14.61
C SER A 52 2.33 -21.22 14.42
N ALA A 53 1.16 -21.36 13.78
CA ALA A 53 0.61 -22.67 13.40
C ALA A 53 1.37 -23.32 12.24
N GLY A 54 2.34 -22.61 11.62
CA GLY A 54 3.20 -23.14 10.56
C GLY A 54 2.51 -23.22 9.21
N GLY A 55 1.47 -22.41 8.99
CA GLY A 55 0.83 -22.27 7.69
C GLY A 55 1.75 -21.56 6.69
N PRO A 56 1.71 -21.90 5.40
CA PRO A 56 2.48 -21.20 4.40
C PRO A 56 1.97 -19.76 4.18
N ASP A 57 2.89 -18.83 4.05
CA ASP A 57 2.64 -17.41 3.83
C ASP A 57 3.21 -16.92 2.49
N VAL A 58 2.53 -15.93 1.93
CA VAL A 58 2.89 -15.25 0.69
C VAL A 58 2.71 -13.75 0.90
N THR A 59 3.81 -13.01 0.77
CA THR A 59 3.79 -11.55 0.78
C THR A 59 3.84 -11.02 -0.64
N VAL A 60 2.86 -10.19 -1.00
CA VAL A 60 2.77 -9.54 -2.31
C VAL A 60 2.85 -8.03 -2.13
N GLY A 61 3.69 -7.38 -2.93
CA GLY A 61 3.76 -5.93 -3.11
C GLY A 61 3.30 -5.56 -4.51
N MET A 62 2.44 -4.54 -4.62
CA MET A 62 1.80 -4.13 -5.86
C MET A 62 1.73 -2.61 -6.01
N LEU A 63 1.85 -2.16 -7.26
CA LEU A 63 1.54 -0.80 -7.69
C LEU A 63 0.04 -0.69 -7.99
N VAL A 64 -0.72 0.02 -7.15
CA VAL A 64 -2.20 -0.02 -7.15
C VAL A 64 -2.83 0.70 -8.36
N ARG A 65 -2.12 1.59 -9.05
CA ARG A 65 -2.62 2.23 -10.29
C ARG A 65 -2.26 1.43 -11.53
N MET A 66 -1.11 0.76 -11.51
CA MET A 66 -0.59 0.01 -12.65
C MET A 66 -0.97 -1.48 -12.61
N ASP A 67 -1.60 -1.93 -11.51
CA ASP A 67 -1.92 -3.33 -11.23
C ASP A 67 -0.73 -4.27 -11.48
N LYS A 68 0.47 -3.82 -11.12
CA LYS A 68 1.73 -4.53 -11.35
C LYS A 68 2.36 -4.96 -10.04
N VAL A 69 2.61 -6.26 -9.91
CA VAL A 69 3.33 -6.85 -8.77
C VAL A 69 4.81 -6.44 -8.85
N THR A 70 5.31 -5.87 -7.76
CA THR A 70 6.71 -5.42 -7.61
C THR A 70 7.53 -6.35 -6.73
N LEU A 71 6.89 -6.97 -5.74
CA LEU A 71 7.52 -7.87 -4.80
C LEU A 71 6.62 -9.09 -4.63
N LEU A 72 7.22 -10.27 -4.69
CA LEU A 72 6.57 -11.52 -4.32
C LEU A 72 7.57 -12.31 -3.48
N GLN A 73 7.17 -12.63 -2.26
CA GLN A 73 7.95 -13.42 -1.31
C GLN A 73 7.07 -14.54 -0.78
N MET A 74 7.64 -15.73 -0.63
CA MET A 74 6.96 -16.93 -0.18
C MET A 74 7.87 -17.61 0.84
N ASP A 75 7.39 -17.88 2.06
CA ASP A 75 8.18 -18.46 3.16
C ASP A 75 7.76 -19.90 3.49
N ALA A 76 7.26 -20.65 2.51
CA ALA A 76 6.94 -22.07 2.64
C ALA A 76 6.65 -22.72 1.28
N LYS A 77 6.57 -24.05 1.23
CA LYS A 77 6.17 -24.78 0.01
C LYS A 77 4.65 -24.89 -0.07
N LEU A 78 4.09 -24.43 -1.18
CA LEU A 78 2.68 -24.54 -1.53
C LEU A 78 2.51 -25.26 -2.88
N PRO A 79 1.48 -26.10 -3.06
CA PRO A 79 1.11 -26.55 -4.39
C PRO A 79 0.58 -25.38 -5.22
N ILE A 80 0.85 -25.41 -6.53
CA ILE A 80 0.56 -24.31 -7.45
C ILE A 80 -0.92 -23.91 -7.48
N GLU A 81 -1.82 -24.90 -7.35
CA GLU A 81 -3.27 -24.69 -7.35
C GLU A 81 -3.74 -23.83 -6.16
N ILE A 82 -3.13 -24.02 -4.99
CA ILE A 82 -3.46 -23.24 -3.78
C ILE A 82 -2.77 -21.87 -3.84
N PHE A 83 -1.56 -21.83 -4.39
CA PHE A 83 -0.80 -20.60 -4.55
C PHE A 83 -1.55 -19.55 -5.39
N GLU A 84 -2.19 -19.94 -6.49
CA GLU A 84 -2.96 -19.00 -7.31
C GLU A 84 -4.11 -18.36 -6.52
N ASN A 85 -4.83 -19.14 -5.72
CA ASN A 85 -5.93 -18.65 -4.88
C ASN A 85 -5.43 -17.68 -3.80
N VAL A 86 -4.32 -18.04 -3.11
CA VAL A 86 -3.72 -17.20 -2.05
C VAL A 86 -3.16 -15.90 -2.64
N MET A 87 -2.53 -15.96 -3.82
CA MET A 87 -1.99 -14.81 -4.52
C MET A 87 -3.10 -13.84 -4.95
N GLN A 88 -4.22 -14.35 -5.49
CA GLN A 88 -5.37 -13.52 -5.84
C GLN A 88 -5.94 -12.81 -4.61
N LEU A 89 -6.08 -13.52 -3.49
CA LEU A 89 -6.54 -12.93 -2.22
C LEU A 89 -5.59 -11.82 -1.73
N ALA A 90 -4.28 -12.04 -1.82
CA ALA A 90 -3.28 -11.02 -1.47
C ALA A 90 -3.37 -9.77 -2.37
N ILE A 91 -3.62 -9.96 -3.67
CA ILE A 91 -3.79 -8.85 -4.63
C ILE A 91 -5.04 -8.03 -4.29
N GLU A 92 -6.16 -8.69 -3.98
CA GLU A 92 -7.39 -8.02 -3.54
C GLU A 92 -7.17 -7.22 -2.27
N GLY A 93 -6.46 -7.79 -1.28
CA GLY A 93 -6.04 -7.08 -0.08
C GLY A 93 -5.18 -5.86 -0.36
N CYS A 94 -4.20 -5.97 -1.27
CA CYS A 94 -3.36 -4.84 -1.69
C CYS A 94 -4.19 -3.71 -2.33
N LYS A 95 -5.22 -4.06 -3.11
CA LYS A 95 -6.14 -3.09 -3.73
C LYS A 95 -6.97 -2.37 -2.67
N ALA A 96 -7.52 -3.09 -1.71
CA ALA A 96 -8.29 -2.52 -0.60
C ALA A 96 -7.42 -1.53 0.21
N ILE A 97 -6.23 -1.95 0.64
CA ILE A 97 -5.28 -1.08 1.38
C ILE A 97 -4.93 0.16 0.56
N GLY A 98 -4.73 0.00 -0.75
CA GLY A 98 -4.44 1.12 -1.64
C GLY A 98 -5.58 2.13 -1.76
N GLN A 99 -6.83 1.68 -1.70
CA GLN A 99 -7.99 2.56 -1.63
C GLN A 99 -8.03 3.32 -0.29
N TYR A 100 -7.85 2.61 0.83
CA TYR A 100 -7.79 3.22 2.16
C TYR A 100 -6.70 4.29 2.27
N ILE A 101 -5.46 4.00 1.83
CA ILE A 101 -4.35 4.97 1.87
C ILE A 101 -4.68 6.22 1.04
N ARG A 102 -5.34 6.05 -0.11
CA ARG A 102 -5.76 7.19 -0.95
C ARG A 102 -6.85 8.03 -0.29
N GLU A 103 -7.75 7.43 0.47
CA GLU A 103 -8.77 8.15 1.25
C GLU A 103 -8.14 8.91 2.41
N VAL A 104 -7.33 8.22 3.22
CA VAL A 104 -6.63 8.82 4.37
C VAL A 104 -5.77 10.00 3.92
N ARG A 105 -5.05 9.88 2.80
CA ARG A 105 -4.23 10.99 2.27
C ARG A 105 -5.07 12.23 1.92
N LYS A 106 -6.31 12.09 1.44
CA LYS A 106 -7.19 13.24 1.17
C LYS A 106 -7.57 13.94 2.47
N VAL A 107 -7.92 13.16 3.49
CA VAL A 107 -8.30 13.68 4.82
C VAL A 107 -7.10 14.34 5.50
N PHE A 108 -5.94 13.68 5.47
CA PHE A 108 -4.71 14.19 6.08
C PHE A 108 -4.27 15.50 5.43
N PHE A 109 -4.35 15.60 4.11
CA PHE A 109 -4.03 16.86 3.42
C PHE A 109 -4.99 17.98 3.81
N PHE A 110 -6.29 17.69 3.95
CA PHE A 110 -7.29 18.69 4.38
C PHE A 110 -7.07 19.15 5.83
N SER A 111 -6.78 18.21 6.73
CA SER A 111 -6.52 18.51 8.14
C SER A 111 -5.19 19.25 8.34
N CYS A 112 -4.11 18.82 7.66
CA CYS A 112 -2.81 19.48 7.76
C CYS A 112 -2.86 20.89 7.15
N PHE A 113 -3.59 21.11 6.05
CA PHE A 113 -3.81 22.45 5.52
C PHE A 113 -4.52 23.37 6.53
N PHE A 114 -5.47 22.83 7.30
CA PHE A 114 -6.15 23.58 8.36
C PHE A 114 -5.22 23.86 9.56
N LEU A 115 -4.34 22.92 9.94
CA LEU A 115 -3.35 23.12 11.02
C LEU A 115 -2.21 24.06 10.61
N CYS A 116 -1.68 23.96 9.39
CA CYS A 116 -0.62 24.85 8.87
C CYS A 116 -1.10 26.30 8.72
N LEU A 117 -2.42 26.51 8.60
CA LEU A 117 -3.02 27.86 8.70
C LEU A 117 -3.02 28.41 10.13
N PHE A 118 -2.93 27.55 11.15
CA PHE A 118 -3.01 27.94 12.56
C PHE A 118 -1.64 28.00 13.26
N GLU A 119 -0.60 27.35 12.72
CA GLU A 119 0.76 27.31 13.28
C GLU A 119 1.78 28.01 12.35
N PRO A 120 2.09 29.31 12.57
CA PRO A 120 2.88 30.13 11.64
C PRO A 120 4.41 29.89 11.68
N SER A 121 4.90 28.89 12.43
CA SER A 121 6.32 28.73 12.78
C SER A 121 7.09 27.65 11.98
N LEU A 122 6.45 26.87 11.10
CA LEU A 122 7.17 25.92 10.24
C LEU A 122 7.60 26.58 8.92
N PRO A 123 8.87 26.43 8.48
CA PRO A 123 9.30 26.93 7.18
C PRO A 123 8.48 26.25 6.10
N LYS A 124 7.75 27.04 5.32
CA LYS A 124 7.05 26.62 4.11
C LYS A 124 8.06 25.91 3.22
N LEU A 125 8.01 24.58 3.15
CA LEU A 125 8.71 23.80 2.14
C LEU A 125 8.19 24.29 0.79
N SER A 126 9.02 25.10 0.16
CA SER A 126 8.75 25.75 -1.10
C SER A 126 8.80 24.72 -2.21
N GLY A 127 7.73 24.67 -3.01
CA GLY A 127 7.75 24.12 -4.37
C GLY A 127 7.51 22.61 -4.47
N THR A 128 6.24 22.22 -4.61
CA THR A 128 5.73 21.21 -5.57
C THR A 128 4.24 20.91 -5.36
N PHE A 129 3.60 21.46 -4.33
CA PHE A 129 2.14 21.40 -4.15
C PHE A 129 1.42 22.51 -4.93
N ARG A 130 1.60 22.54 -6.26
CA ARG A 130 0.81 23.39 -7.16
C ARG A 130 0.41 22.57 -8.39
N GLU A 131 -0.90 22.37 -8.54
CA GLU A 131 -1.60 22.17 -9.81
C GLU A 131 -1.31 20.92 -10.68
N HIS A 132 -1.57 19.71 -10.19
CA HIS A 132 -1.74 18.55 -11.08
C HIS A 132 -3.08 17.81 -10.99
N LYS A 133 -4.04 18.36 -10.23
CA LYS A 133 -5.45 17.96 -10.33
C LYS A 133 -6.28 18.84 -11.25
N GLU A 134 -5.87 20.09 -11.50
CA GLU A 134 -6.56 20.97 -12.47
C GLU A 134 -6.10 20.75 -13.93
N THR A 135 -4.83 20.42 -14.17
CA THR A 135 -4.34 20.14 -15.53
C THR A 135 -4.88 18.84 -16.14
N ARG A 136 -5.20 17.82 -15.33
CA ARG A 136 -5.76 16.55 -15.86
C ARG A 136 -7.26 16.58 -16.16
N VAL A 137 -7.97 17.62 -15.73
CA VAL A 137 -9.34 17.89 -16.20
C VAL A 137 -9.29 18.65 -17.52
N HIS A 138 -8.29 19.53 -17.71
CA HIS A 138 -8.13 20.26 -18.96
C HIS A 138 -7.57 19.42 -20.12
N GLU A 139 -6.66 18.46 -19.87
CA GLU A 139 -6.14 17.58 -20.93
C GLU A 139 -7.17 16.58 -21.50
N ARG A 140 -8.27 16.29 -20.77
CA ARG A 140 -9.36 15.45 -21.32
C ARG A 140 -10.37 16.22 -22.18
N GLN A 141 -10.25 17.53 -22.31
CA GLN A 141 -11.12 18.34 -23.18
C GLN A 141 -10.48 18.72 -24.53
N LEU A 142 -9.25 18.26 -24.81
CA LEU A 142 -8.54 18.54 -26.07
C LEU A 142 -8.22 17.28 -26.91
N GLU A 143 -8.73 16.12 -26.52
CA GLU A 143 -8.82 14.94 -27.39
C GLU A 143 -10.28 14.64 -27.69
N TYR A 144 -10.95 15.53 -28.42
CA TYR A 144 -12.07 15.29 -29.36
C TYR A 144 -12.26 16.52 -30.25
#